data_AF-A0A6J4KC06-F1
#
_entry.id   AF-A0A6J4KC06-F1
#
_cell.length_a   1.000
_cell.length_b   1.000
_cell.length_c   1.000
_cell.angle_alpha   90.00
_cell.angle_beta   90.00
_cell.angle_gamma   90.00
#
_symmetry.space_group_name_H-M   'P 1'
#
loop_
_entity.id
_entity.type
_entity.pdbx_description
1 polymer ?
#
loop_
_entity_poly.entity_id
_entity_poly.type
_entity_poly.pdbx_seq_one_letter_code
_entity_poly.pdbx_strand_id
1 'polypeptide(L)' 'MIVLDEQLLGRNLEVLISSWYPGAVVYITDLRPHTVIKDDMIPALLRQQSQPTFVTINVIDF' A
#
# COMPACT_ATOMS: atom_id res chain seq x y z
N MET A 1 -8.78 -3.29 3.74
CA MET A 1 -7.32 -3.27 3.98
C MET A 1 -6.79 -1.95 3.45
N ILE A 2 -5.85 -1.33 4.15
CA ILE A 2 -5.15 -0.13 3.67
C ILE A 2 -3.79 -0.58 3.11
N VAL A 3 -3.47 -0.14 1.90
CA VAL A 3 -2.19 -0.38 1.24
C VAL A 3 -1.48 0.95 1.06
N LEU A 4 -0.30 1.07 1.63
CA LEU A 4 0.53 2.27 1.58
C LEU A 4 1.52 2.18 0.43
N ASP A 5 1.68 3.27 -0.31
CA ASP A 5 2.74 3.42 -1.31
C ASP A 5 4.14 3.31 -0.67
N GLU A 6 5.13 2.82 -1.42
CA GLU A 6 6.53 2.74 -0.98
C GLU A 6 7.12 4.11 -0.66
N GLN A 7 6.63 5.18 -1.32
CA GLN A 7 7.05 6.55 -1.04
C GLN A 7 6.67 7.03 0.38
N LEU A 8 5.79 6.30 1.07
CA LEU A 8 5.37 6.56 2.44
C LEU A 8 6.21 5.81 3.49
N LEU A 9 7.21 5.03 3.08
CA LEU A 9 8.11 4.30 3.98
C LEU A 9 8.87 5.25 4.93
N GLY A 10 9.16 4.76 6.14
CA GLY A 10 9.93 5.49 7.14
C GLY A 10 9.16 6.58 7.89
N ARG A 11 7.86 6.72 7.63
CA ARG A 11 6.98 7.72 8.30
C ARG A 11 6.17 7.14 9.47
N ASN A 12 6.31 5.85 9.77
CA ASN A 12 5.54 5.12 10.79
C ASN A 12 4.02 5.20 10.58
N LEU A 13 3.55 5.38 9.33
CA LEU A 13 2.12 5.50 9.04
C LEU A 13 1.39 4.19 9.31
N GLU A 14 2.00 3.06 9.01
CA GLU A 14 1.51 1.73 9.33
C GLU A 14 1.23 1.57 10.82
N VAL A 15 2.12 2.08 11.68
CA VAL A 15 1.95 2.03 13.14
C VAL A 15 0.85 2.99 13.58
N LEU A 16 0.89 4.24 13.11
CA LEU A 16 -0.09 5.26 13.49
C LEU A 16 -1.51 4.90 13.05
N ILE A 17 -1.69 4.38 11.84
CA ILE A 17 -2.98 3.95 11.31
C ILE A 17 -3.45 2.69 12.04
N SER A 18 -2.56 1.71 12.26
CA SER A 18 -2.92 0.48 12.98
C SER A 18 -3.34 0.72 14.44
N SER A 19 -3.03 1.88 15.02
CA SER A 19 -3.48 2.22 16.37
C SER A 19 -5.00 2.45 16.49
N TRP A 20 -5.68 2.77 15.38
CA TRP A 20 -7.12 3.07 15.36
C TRP A 20 -7.89 2.35 14.24
N TYR A 21 -7.22 1.85 13.21
CA TYR A 21 -7.85 1.09 12.13
C TYR A 21 -7.79 -0.41 12.44
N PRO A 22 -8.95 -1.11 12.57
CA PRO A 22 -8.99 -2.52 12.94
C PRO A 22 -8.58 -3.48 11.81
N GLY A 23 -8.41 -2.99 10.57
CA GLY A 23 -8.01 -3.81 9.42
C GLY A 23 -6.50 -3.81 9.20
N ALA A 24 -6.05 -4.65 8.26
CA ALA A 24 -4.64 -4.69 7.88
C ALA A 24 -4.19 -3.37 7.23
N VAL A 25 -3.02 -2.90 7.63
CA VAL A 25 -2.27 -1.80 7.02
C VAL A 25 -0.92 -2.35 6.59
N VAL A 26 -0.64 -2.33 5.28
CA VAL A 26 0.57 -2.94 4.71
C VAL A 26 1.18 -2.00 3.67
N TYR A 27 2.47 -2.13 3.37
CA TYR A 27 3.07 -1.45 2.24
C TYR A 27 2.84 -2.24 0.94
N ILE A 28 2.83 -1.54 -0.20
CA ILE A 28 2.69 -2.16 -1.53
C ILE A 28 3.80 -3.21 -1.77
N THR A 29 5.01 -2.97 -1.26
CA THR A 29 6.16 -3.88 -1.30
C THR A 29 5.90 -5.19 -0.54
N ASP A 30 5.05 -5.18 0.48
CA ASP A 30 4.72 -6.36 1.27
C ASP A 30 3.76 -7.31 0.52
N LEU A 31 3.02 -6.79 -0.47
CA LEU A 31 2.13 -7.60 -1.31
C LEU A 31 2.91 -8.48 -2.30
N ARG A 32 4.17 -8.16 -2.58
CA ARG A 32 5.05 -8.96 -3.45
C ARG A 32 6.50 -8.88 -2.99
N PRO A 33 6.86 -9.57 -1.90
CA PRO A 33 8.20 -9.51 -1.35
C PRO A 33 9.23 -10.01 -2.37
N HIS A 34 10.44 -9.45 -2.32
CA HIS A 34 11.59 -9.83 -3.15
C HIS A 34 11.48 -9.51 -4.65
N THR A 35 10.54 -8.66 -5.05
CA THR A 35 10.46 -8.17 -6.43
C THR A 35 10.29 -6.67 -6.48
N VAL A 36 10.87 -6.03 -7.50
CA VAL A 36 10.57 -4.64 -7.81
C VAL A 36 9.16 -4.59 -8.38
N ILE A 37 8.26 -3.90 -7.68
CA ILE A 37 6.92 -3.61 -8.17
C ILE A 37 7.05 -2.36 -9.03
N LYS A 38 6.78 -2.51 -10.32
CA LYS A 38 6.63 -1.35 -11.20
C LYS A 38 5.25 -0.74 -11.02
N ASP A 39 5.14 0.57 -11.22
CA ASP A 39 3.90 1.32 -11.04
C ASP A 39 2.74 0.76 -11.87
N ASP A 40 3.01 0.33 -13.10
CA ASP A 40 2.04 -0.29 -14.02
C ASP A 40 1.41 -1.59 -13.47
N MET A 41 2.09 -2.25 -12.53
CA MET A 41 1.62 -3.48 -11.88
C MET A 41 0.84 -3.23 -10.59
N ILE A 42 0.91 -2.03 -10.00
CA ILE A 42 0.21 -1.71 -8.75
C ILE A 42 -1.30 -1.94 -8.87
N PRO A 43 -2.02 -1.48 -9.92
CA PRO A 43 -3.45 -1.74 -10.05
C PRO A 43 -3.79 -3.23 -10.15
N ALA A 44 -2.93 -4.04 -10.76
CA ALA A 44 -3.13 -5.48 -10.85
C ALA A 44 -2.98 -6.17 -9.48
N LEU A 45 -1.97 -5.77 -8.70
CA LEU A 45 -1.75 -6.27 -7.34
C LEU A 45 -2.89 -5.88 -6.39
N LEU A 46 -3.36 -4.63 -6.46
CA LEU A 46 -4.48 -4.16 -5.65
C LEU A 46 -5.77 -4.93 -5.98
N ARG A 47 -6.05 -5.20 -7.26
CA ARG A 47 -7.24 -5.99 -7.66
C ARG A 47 -7.26 -7.43 -7.13
N GLN A 48 -6.11 -7.98 -6.73
CA GLN A 48 -6.04 -9.30 -6.10
C GLN A 48 -6.42 -9.27 -4.61
N GLN A 49 -6.51 -8.08 -4.02
CA GLN A 49 -6.84 -7.89 -2.61
C GLN A 49 -8.34 -7.69 -2.41
N SER A 50 -8.84 -8.10 -1.25
CA SER A 50 -10.24 -7.88 -0.89
C SER A 50 -10.46 -6.42 -0.48
N GLN A 51 -11.04 -5.64 -1.40
CA GLN A 51 -11.42 -4.22 -1.23
C GLN A 51 -10.29 -3.36 -0.61
N PRO A 52 -9.15 -3.18 -1.32
CA PRO A 52 -8.08 -2.35 -0.80
C PRO A 52 -8.41 -0.85 -0.91
N THR A 53 -7.94 -0.08 0.06
CA THR A 53 -7.78 1.37 -0.06
C THR A 53 -6.30 1.65 -0.27
N PHE A 54 -5.93 2.17 -1.44
CA PHE A 54 -4.55 2.56 -1.73
C PHE A 54 -4.30 4.01 -1.33
N VAL A 55 -3.20 4.27 -0.63
CA VAL A 55 -2.81 5.61 -0.17
C VAL A 55 -1.47 5.96 -0.80
N THR A 56 -1.48 6.99 -1.65
CA THR A 56 -0.31 7.53 -2.33
C THR A 56 -0.29 9.05 -2.25
N ILE A 57 0.90 9.64 -2.37
CA ILE A 57 1.08 11.08 -2.56
C ILE A 57 1.07 11.49 -4.03
N ASN A 58 1.11 10.52 -4.95
CA ASN A 58 1.23 10.74 -6.38
C ASN A 58 -0.02 10.26 -7.15
N VAL A 59 -1.19 10.73 -6.73
CA VAL A 59 -2.49 10.31 -7.30
C VAL A 59 -2.64 10.65 -8.80
N ILE A 60 -1.89 11.63 -9.30
CA ILE A 60 -1.99 12.06 -10.71
C ILE A 60 -1.38 11.00 -11.65
N ASP A 61 -0.35 10.29 -11.19
CA ASP A 61 0.36 9.28 -11.96
C ASP A 61 -0.23 7.86 -11.77
N PHE A 62 -1.33 7.73 -11.01
CA PHE A 62 -2.00 6.48 -10.67
C PHE A 62 -3.33 6.29 -11.43
#